data_AF-A0A5C5XSK5-F1
#
_entry.id   AF-A0A5C5XSK5-F1
#
_cell.length_a   1.000
_cell.length_b   1.000
_cell.length_c   1.000
_cell.angle_alpha   90.00
_cell.angle_beta   90.00
_cell.angle_gamma   90.00
#
_symmetry.space_group_name_H-M   'P 1'
#
loop_
_entity.id
_entity.type
_entity.pdbx_description
1 polymer ?
#
loop_
_entity_poly.entity_id
_entity_poly.type
_entity_poly.pdbx_seq_one_letter_code
_entity_poly.pdbx_strand_id
1 'polypeptide(L)'
;MLRCVGPGLIVAGSIVGSGELIATTKTGAEAGMSLLWLILLGCVIKVFTQIELGRYTLISGKTTLAALDLVPGPRIAGRGNWLVWFWIVMWVASISQLGGIVGGVGQALAISVPLTSAGRDHNDHADRQQRAAFEAATQAILAEQADAALEASVITEPAAPPKKSYDAVLWAAVMAVVTSLMLMVGRYGLIQSLSTALVILFTLLTVLNTIWLQSDPFWGIPWPEVAAGLWPQLPDVAAADTATNARPIATALATFGIIGVGAAELVVYPYWCLEKGYARFTGPDDGSPSWAARASGWMRVMHLDSWGAMVLYTFATVAFYLLGAGVLHRIGLNPEKDTLVRTLSVMYQPVFGSAAAVIFLAGAFAVLYSTFFVALAAHARVFSDAMRIVGLIDSDEATRAKWIRWLGGFFPILCWIIYVAFPAPAQLVLISGVAQGVMLPMLAGAALYFRYQFVSEPLRPGRLWDAMLWISAAAMLVTGAWTVVSQF
;
A
#
# COMPACT_ATOMS: atom_id res chain seq x y z
N MET A 1 4.87 10.81 -25.57
CA MET A 1 5.32 10.19 -24.30
C MET A 1 4.23 10.19 -23.24
N LEU A 2 3.65 11.33 -22.83
CA LEU A 2 2.64 11.40 -21.75
C LEU A 2 1.41 10.49 -21.93
N ARG A 3 0.87 10.31 -23.15
CA ARG A 3 -0.25 9.38 -23.41
C ARG A 3 0.11 7.89 -23.20
N CYS A 4 1.40 7.56 -23.22
CA CYS A 4 1.91 6.21 -23.06
C CYS A 4 2.14 5.84 -21.60
N VAL A 5 2.29 6.83 -20.71
CA VAL A 5 2.38 6.66 -19.24
C VAL A 5 1.03 6.16 -18.70
N GLY A 6 1.05 5.39 -17.62
CA GLY A 6 -0.16 4.81 -17.03
C GLY A 6 0.11 3.66 -16.07
N PRO A 7 0.89 2.63 -16.44
CA PRO A 7 1.18 1.50 -15.55
C PRO A 7 1.68 1.91 -14.17
N GLY A 8 2.59 2.90 -14.11
CA GLY A 8 3.13 3.42 -12.87
C GLY A 8 2.08 4.14 -12.03
N LEU A 9 1.18 4.92 -12.64
CA LEU A 9 0.07 5.58 -11.93
C LEU A 9 -0.96 4.57 -11.40
N ILE A 10 -1.20 3.48 -12.13
CA ILE A 10 -2.04 2.39 -11.64
C ILE A 10 -1.40 1.76 -10.40
N VAL A 11 -0.11 1.44 -10.45
CA VAL A 11 0.64 0.91 -9.29
C VAL A 11 0.68 1.91 -8.14
N ALA A 12 0.89 3.20 -8.40
CA ALA A 12 0.81 4.21 -7.36
C ALA A 12 -0.56 4.23 -6.67
N GLY A 13 -1.64 3.86 -7.38
CA GLY A 13 -2.96 3.71 -6.79
C GLY A 13 -3.23 2.43 -6.01
N SER A 14 -2.42 1.39 -6.18
CA SER A 14 -2.43 0.24 -5.27
C SER A 14 -1.52 0.47 -4.06
N ILE A 15 -0.50 1.30 -4.21
CA ILE A 15 0.38 1.74 -3.11
C ILE A 15 -0.39 2.72 -2.24
N VAL A 16 -0.57 3.95 -2.74
CA VAL A 16 -1.20 5.07 -2.03
C VAL A 16 -2.65 4.71 -1.71
N GLY A 17 -2.83 4.20 -0.51
CA GLY A 17 -4.08 3.72 0.06
C GLY A 17 -3.82 2.96 1.33
N SER A 18 -4.12 1.67 1.41
CA SER A 18 -4.02 0.97 2.69
C SER A 18 -2.60 0.92 3.28
N GLY A 19 -1.57 0.82 2.42
CA GLY A 19 -0.18 0.79 2.85
C GLY A 19 0.20 2.08 3.56
N GLU A 20 -0.02 3.22 2.91
CA GLU A 20 0.31 4.54 3.46
C GLU A 20 -0.66 4.99 4.56
N LEU A 21 -1.96 4.88 4.33
CA LEU A 21 -2.99 5.38 5.24
C LEU A 21 -3.01 4.60 6.57
N ILE A 22 -2.76 3.29 6.54
CA ILE A 22 -2.82 2.44 7.74
C ILE A 22 -1.41 2.14 8.22
N ALA A 23 -0.59 1.49 7.38
CA ALA A 23 0.69 0.94 7.82
C ALA A 23 1.71 2.04 8.09
N THR A 24 1.92 2.96 7.14
CA THR A 24 2.89 4.08 7.30
C THR A 24 2.48 5.01 8.43
N THR A 25 1.19 5.37 8.52
CA THR A 25 0.70 6.18 9.64
C THR A 25 0.88 5.48 10.98
N LYS A 26 0.62 4.18 11.07
CA LYS A 26 0.87 3.39 12.28
C LYS A 26 2.36 3.35 12.63
N THR A 27 3.25 3.17 11.66
CA THR A 27 4.70 3.23 11.88
C THR A 27 5.12 4.60 12.41
N GLY A 28 4.59 5.69 11.86
CA GLY A 28 4.84 7.04 12.37
C GLY A 28 4.30 7.23 13.80
N ALA A 29 3.11 6.70 14.09
CA ALA A 29 2.51 6.75 15.42
C ALA A 29 3.32 5.97 16.49
N GLU A 30 3.95 4.85 16.12
CA GLU A 30 4.73 4.02 17.04
C GLU A 30 6.20 4.46 17.16
N ALA A 31 6.81 4.92 16.07
CA ALA A 31 8.25 5.19 16.01
C ALA A 31 8.63 6.68 16.02
N GLY A 32 7.64 7.57 16.03
CA GLY A 32 7.86 9.01 15.92
C GLY A 32 8.61 9.34 14.64
N MET A 33 9.62 10.22 14.71
CA MET A 33 10.39 10.65 13.54
C MET A 33 11.55 9.72 13.15
N SER A 34 11.85 8.70 13.97
CA SER A 34 13.09 7.93 13.88
C SER A 34 13.28 7.12 12.58
N LEU A 35 12.19 6.73 11.91
CA LEU A 35 12.24 5.84 10.74
C LEU A 35 12.02 6.56 9.40
N LEU A 36 11.93 7.89 9.38
CA LEU A 36 11.67 8.64 8.15
C LEU A 36 12.70 8.34 7.04
N TRP A 37 13.99 8.18 7.40
CA TRP A 37 15.05 7.78 6.47
C TRP A 37 14.80 6.41 5.81
N LEU A 38 14.28 5.44 6.58
CA LEU A 38 14.02 4.08 6.10
C LEU A 38 12.85 4.06 5.12
N ILE A 39 11.83 4.89 5.38
CA ILE A 39 10.68 5.10 4.49
C ILE A 39 11.14 5.62 3.13
N LEU A 40 11.94 6.69 3.13
CA LEU A 40 12.48 7.28 1.89
C LEU A 40 13.37 6.30 1.13
N LEU A 41 14.25 5.61 1.85
CA LEU A 41 15.11 4.59 1.26
C LEU A 41 14.28 3.48 0.60
N GLY A 42 13.26 2.97 1.29
CA GLY A 42 12.37 1.92 0.79
C GLY A 42 11.60 2.33 -0.47
N CYS A 43 11.13 3.58 -0.52
CA CYS A 43 10.41 4.13 -1.67
C CYS A 43 11.28 4.24 -2.93
N VAL A 44 12.55 4.63 -2.78
CA VAL A 44 13.47 4.86 -3.90
C VAL A 44 14.15 3.57 -4.36
N ILE A 45 14.69 2.78 -3.42
CA ILE A 45 15.63 1.71 -3.77
C ILE A 45 14.95 0.56 -4.54
N LYS A 46 13.67 0.31 -4.29
CA LYS A 46 12.94 -0.80 -4.94
C LYS A 46 12.59 -0.52 -6.40
N VAL A 47 12.63 0.75 -6.84
CA VAL A 47 12.37 1.14 -8.24
C VAL A 47 13.38 0.52 -9.20
N PHE A 48 14.63 0.32 -8.77
CA PHE A 48 15.64 -0.35 -9.59
C PHE A 48 15.22 -1.79 -9.93
N THR A 49 14.76 -2.54 -8.92
CA THR A 49 14.19 -3.89 -9.09
C THR A 49 12.95 -3.85 -9.97
N GLN A 50 12.03 -2.91 -9.74
CA GLN A 50 10.81 -2.73 -10.54
C GLN A 50 11.12 -2.53 -12.04
N ILE A 51 12.07 -1.65 -12.34
CA ILE A 51 12.46 -1.34 -13.71
C ILE A 51 13.15 -2.52 -14.38
N GLU A 52 13.94 -3.34 -13.67
CA GLU A 52 14.56 -4.52 -14.27
C GLU A 52 13.56 -5.65 -14.56
N LEU A 53 12.58 -5.88 -13.68
CA LEU A 53 11.46 -6.80 -13.96
C LEU A 53 10.62 -6.29 -15.15
N GLY A 54 10.39 -4.98 -15.21
CA GLY A 54 9.74 -4.31 -16.33
C GLY A 54 10.53 -4.43 -17.63
N ARG A 55 11.86 -4.26 -17.58
CA ARG A 55 12.77 -4.36 -18.73
C ARG A 55 12.69 -5.75 -19.36
N TYR A 56 12.77 -6.80 -18.54
CA TYR A 56 12.63 -8.18 -19.03
C TYR A 56 11.30 -8.39 -19.75
N THR A 57 10.20 -7.90 -19.16
CA THR A 57 8.85 -8.02 -19.71
C THR A 57 8.70 -7.25 -21.03
N LEU A 58 9.26 -6.04 -21.09
CA LEU A 58 9.23 -5.18 -22.27
C LEU A 58 9.95 -5.83 -23.46
N ILE A 59 11.07 -6.53 -23.21
CA ILE A 59 11.89 -7.19 -24.23
C ILE A 59 11.28 -8.54 -24.65
N SER A 60 10.88 -9.35 -23.67
CA SER A 60 10.45 -10.75 -23.92
C SER A 60 8.97 -10.90 -24.24
N GLY A 61 8.14 -9.92 -23.85
CA GLY A 61 6.67 -10.03 -23.89
C GLY A 61 6.07 -11.03 -22.89
N LYS A 62 6.89 -11.64 -22.02
CA LYS A 62 6.44 -12.59 -21.01
C LYS A 62 5.97 -11.88 -19.75
N THR A 63 4.98 -12.47 -19.08
CA THR A 63 4.49 -11.98 -17.79
C THR A 63 5.54 -12.19 -16.71
N THR A 64 5.46 -11.41 -15.61
CA THR A 64 6.45 -11.53 -14.54
C THR A 64 6.45 -12.90 -13.89
N LEU A 65 5.30 -13.56 -13.72
CA LEU A 65 5.29 -14.93 -13.20
C LEU A 65 5.94 -15.93 -14.16
N ALA A 66 5.69 -15.80 -15.46
CA ALA A 66 6.35 -16.64 -16.45
C ALA A 66 7.88 -16.38 -16.50
N ALA A 67 8.31 -15.15 -16.23
CA ALA A 67 9.71 -14.81 -16.05
C ALA A 67 10.30 -15.46 -14.80
N LEU A 68 9.60 -15.34 -13.66
CA LEU A 68 10.03 -15.93 -12.38
C LEU A 68 10.18 -17.45 -12.46
N ASP A 69 9.34 -18.13 -13.26
CA ASP A 69 9.44 -19.58 -13.49
C ASP A 69 10.76 -20.01 -14.19
N LEU A 70 11.45 -19.09 -14.86
CA LEU A 70 12.75 -19.35 -15.48
C LEU A 70 13.91 -19.33 -14.49
N VAL A 71 13.72 -18.77 -13.29
CA VAL A 71 14.79 -18.64 -12.30
C VAL A 71 15.24 -20.04 -11.84
N PRO A 72 16.56 -20.30 -11.76
CA PRO A 72 17.09 -21.58 -11.30
C PRO A 72 16.62 -21.93 -9.88
N GLY A 73 16.50 -23.24 -9.61
CA GLY A 73 16.17 -23.76 -8.29
C GLY A 73 15.16 -24.91 -8.33
N PRO A 74 14.67 -25.32 -7.15
CA PRO A 74 13.71 -26.41 -7.02
C PRO A 74 12.44 -26.16 -7.84
N ARG A 75 11.91 -27.21 -8.45
CA ARG A 75 10.69 -27.14 -9.25
C ARG A 75 9.83 -28.38 -9.04
N ILE A 76 8.53 -28.21 -9.14
CA ILE A 76 7.58 -29.31 -9.17
C ILE A 76 7.29 -29.59 -10.65
N ALA A 77 7.55 -30.81 -11.10
CA ALA A 77 7.41 -31.18 -12.51
C ALA A 77 5.98 -30.87 -13.01
N GLY A 78 5.89 -30.08 -14.09
CA GLY A 78 4.62 -29.63 -14.66
C GLY A 78 3.84 -28.62 -13.83
N ARG A 79 4.37 -28.11 -12.71
CA ARG A 79 3.67 -27.20 -11.79
C ARG A 79 4.46 -25.96 -11.37
N GLY A 80 5.45 -25.57 -12.17
CA GLY A 80 6.29 -24.39 -11.95
C GLY A 80 7.35 -24.55 -10.85
N ASN A 81 8.15 -23.50 -10.69
CA ASN A 81 9.28 -23.44 -9.77
C ASN A 81 8.90 -22.94 -8.36
N TRP A 82 9.87 -23.03 -7.44
CA TRP A 82 9.74 -22.59 -6.04
C TRP A 82 9.25 -21.14 -5.88
N LEU A 83 9.68 -20.21 -6.73
CA LEU A 83 9.26 -18.80 -6.66
C LEU A 83 7.77 -18.62 -6.90
N VAL A 84 7.22 -19.35 -7.87
CA VAL A 84 5.78 -19.32 -8.16
C VAL A 84 4.98 -19.81 -6.94
N TRP A 85 5.47 -20.84 -6.24
CA TRP A 85 4.83 -21.34 -5.02
C TRP A 85 4.92 -20.36 -3.84
N PHE A 86 6.08 -19.74 -3.61
CA PHE A 86 6.19 -18.65 -2.63
C PHE A 86 5.25 -17.49 -2.97
N TRP A 87 5.06 -17.21 -4.26
CA TRP A 87 4.14 -16.18 -4.71
C TRP A 87 2.69 -16.55 -4.42
N ILE A 88 2.30 -17.82 -4.61
CA ILE A 88 0.95 -18.30 -4.24
C ILE A 88 0.72 -18.14 -2.72
N VAL A 89 1.70 -18.47 -1.88
CA VAL A 89 1.60 -18.26 -0.42
C VAL A 89 1.43 -16.77 -0.10
N MET A 90 2.26 -15.91 -0.70
CA MET A 90 2.12 -14.46 -0.54
C MET A 90 0.76 -13.96 -1.03
N TRP A 91 0.25 -14.49 -2.14
CA TRP A 91 -1.05 -14.12 -2.70
C TRP A 91 -2.21 -14.40 -1.73
N VAL A 92 -2.17 -15.49 -0.96
CA VAL A 92 -3.16 -15.79 0.08
C VAL A 92 -3.15 -14.74 1.20
N ALA A 93 -1.96 -14.27 1.60
CA ALA A 93 -1.84 -13.20 2.58
C ALA A 93 -2.33 -11.86 1.99
N SER A 94 -1.99 -11.55 0.74
CA SER A 94 -2.38 -10.31 0.06
C SER A 94 -3.88 -10.22 -0.24
N ILE A 95 -4.55 -11.33 -0.61
CA ILE A 95 -6.00 -11.33 -0.78
C ILE A 95 -6.73 -11.13 0.57
N SER A 96 -6.11 -11.58 1.65
CA SER A 96 -6.61 -11.36 3.01
C SER A 96 -6.47 -9.89 3.42
N GLN A 97 -5.35 -9.23 3.10
CA GLN A 97 -5.20 -7.78 3.23
C GLN A 97 -6.33 -7.04 2.50
N LEU A 98 -6.68 -7.44 1.27
CA LEU A 98 -7.79 -6.82 0.53
C LEU A 98 -9.15 -6.99 1.23
N GLY A 99 -9.33 -8.05 2.03
CA GLY A 99 -10.46 -8.18 2.97
C GLY A 99 -10.45 -7.07 4.03
N GLY A 100 -9.30 -6.80 4.63
CA GLY A 100 -9.14 -5.65 5.54
C GLY A 100 -9.46 -4.31 4.88
N ILE A 101 -9.03 -4.11 3.64
CA ILE A 101 -9.24 -2.86 2.88
C ILE A 101 -10.73 -2.65 2.59
N VAL A 102 -11.46 -3.65 2.10
CA VAL A 102 -12.91 -3.51 1.86
C VAL A 102 -13.68 -3.27 3.17
N GLY A 103 -13.20 -3.82 4.28
CA GLY A 103 -13.69 -3.48 5.62
C GLY A 103 -13.49 -2.01 5.98
N GLY A 104 -12.31 -1.44 5.70
CA GLY A 104 -12.03 -0.01 5.88
C GLY A 104 -12.87 0.89 4.98
N VAL A 105 -13.09 0.50 3.72
CA VAL A 105 -14.05 1.18 2.82
C VAL A 105 -15.46 1.14 3.42
N GLY A 106 -15.88 -0.02 3.92
CA GLY A 106 -17.16 -0.20 4.59
C GLY A 106 -17.31 0.68 5.83
N GLN A 107 -16.26 0.78 6.67
CA GLN A 107 -16.24 1.68 7.83
C GLN A 107 -16.37 3.15 7.42
N ALA A 108 -15.61 3.61 6.41
CA ALA A 108 -15.69 4.99 5.94
C ALA A 108 -17.10 5.34 5.44
N LEU A 109 -17.75 4.43 4.72
CA LEU A 109 -19.13 4.59 4.25
C LEU A 109 -20.15 4.48 5.38
N ALA A 110 -19.96 3.60 6.36
CA ALA A 110 -20.86 3.48 7.51
C ALA A 110 -20.84 4.72 8.42
N ILE A 111 -19.68 5.38 8.53
CA ILE A 111 -19.55 6.64 9.26
C ILE A 111 -20.24 7.76 8.45
N SER A 112 -19.99 7.82 7.13
CA SER A 112 -20.50 8.90 6.27
C SER A 112 -22.01 8.78 5.97
N VAL A 113 -22.49 7.57 5.74
CA VAL A 113 -23.86 7.24 5.30
C VAL A 113 -24.34 5.98 6.05
N PRO A 114 -24.72 6.11 7.34
CA PRO A 114 -25.22 4.97 8.11
C PRO A 114 -26.54 4.43 7.54
N LEU A 115 -26.61 3.12 7.36
CA LEU A 115 -27.75 2.39 6.80
C LEU A 115 -28.81 2.09 7.87
N THR A 116 -28.39 1.78 9.10
CA THR A 116 -29.29 1.36 10.19
C THR A 116 -29.38 2.41 11.29
N SER A 117 -30.42 2.32 12.13
CA SER A 117 -30.51 3.14 13.35
C SER A 117 -29.38 2.82 14.32
N ALA A 118 -29.01 1.54 14.46
CA ALA A 118 -27.87 1.13 15.28
C ALA A 118 -26.55 1.72 14.77
N GLY A 119 -26.37 1.88 13.45
CA GLY A 119 -25.23 2.58 12.87
C GLY A 119 -25.20 4.06 13.23
N ARG A 120 -26.34 4.75 13.15
CA ARG A 120 -26.45 6.16 13.60
C ARG A 120 -26.10 6.32 15.08
N ASP A 121 -26.72 5.52 15.94
CA ASP A 121 -26.45 5.56 17.39
C ASP A 121 -24.98 5.27 17.73
N HIS A 122 -24.36 4.34 16.98
CA HIS A 122 -22.94 4.00 17.13
C HIS A 122 -22.02 5.15 16.70
N ASN A 123 -22.36 5.88 15.63
CA ASN A 123 -21.62 7.07 15.20
C ASN A 123 -21.75 8.20 16.25
N ASP A 124 -22.97 8.49 16.70
CA ASP A 124 -23.22 9.55 17.68
C ASP A 124 -22.52 9.29 19.02
N HIS A 125 -22.40 8.02 19.43
CA HIS A 125 -21.65 7.64 20.62
C HIS A 125 -20.14 7.86 20.44
N ALA A 126 -19.59 7.44 19.30
CA ALA A 126 -18.16 7.56 19.04
C ALA A 126 -17.71 9.01 18.85
N ASP A 127 -18.51 9.84 18.17
CA ASP A 127 -18.21 11.26 17.99
C ASP A 127 -18.15 12.00 19.33
N ARG A 128 -19.03 11.64 20.27
CA ARG A 128 -19.00 12.16 21.65
C ARG A 128 -17.71 11.77 22.38
N GLN A 129 -17.28 10.52 22.26
CA GLN A 129 -16.03 10.04 22.88
C GLN A 129 -14.80 10.76 22.31
N GLN A 130 -14.72 10.95 20.99
CA GLN A 130 -13.58 11.63 20.37
C GLN A 130 -13.49 13.10 20.78
N ARG A 131 -14.62 13.81 20.83
CA ARG A 131 -14.65 15.21 21.30
C ARG A 131 -14.16 15.32 22.73
N ALA A 132 -14.66 14.47 23.63
CA ALA A 132 -14.23 14.45 25.02
C ALA A 132 -12.72 14.17 25.17
N ALA A 133 -12.18 13.21 24.39
CA ALA A 133 -10.75 12.90 24.42
C ALA A 133 -9.88 14.06 23.90
N PHE A 134 -10.30 14.73 22.82
CA PHE A 134 -9.58 15.87 22.27
C PHE A 134 -9.60 17.08 23.22
N GLU A 135 -10.76 17.38 23.80
CA GLU A 135 -10.91 18.46 24.79
C GLU A 135 -10.07 18.19 26.03
N ALA A 136 -10.07 16.95 26.54
CA ALA A 136 -9.24 16.55 27.68
C ALA A 136 -7.74 16.68 27.38
N ALA A 137 -7.28 16.25 26.20
CA ALA A 137 -5.89 16.41 25.79
C ALA A 137 -5.51 17.89 25.68
N THR A 138 -6.36 18.70 25.06
CA THR A 138 -6.16 20.15 24.92
C THR A 138 -6.11 20.83 26.30
N GLN A 139 -6.99 20.46 27.23
CA GLN A 139 -6.98 20.98 28.60
C GLN A 139 -5.74 20.55 29.39
N ALA A 140 -5.28 19.31 29.23
CA ALA A 140 -4.05 18.84 29.87
C ALA A 140 -2.83 19.65 29.41
N ILE A 141 -2.73 19.91 28.10
CA ILE A 141 -1.69 20.75 27.51
C ILE A 141 -1.75 22.19 28.07
N LEU A 142 -2.95 22.78 28.14
CA LEU A 142 -3.14 24.14 28.66
C LEU A 142 -2.86 24.22 30.17
N ALA A 143 -3.18 23.17 30.94
CA ALA A 143 -2.93 23.09 32.37
C ALA A 143 -1.42 22.96 32.67
N GLU A 144 -0.70 22.16 31.88
CA GLU A 144 0.75 22.02 31.96
C GLU A 144 1.47 23.35 31.66
N GLN A 145 0.92 24.18 30.78
CA GLN A 145 1.44 25.51 30.46
C GLN A 145 1.08 26.59 31.51
N ALA A 146 0.02 26.38 32.30
CA ALA A 146 -0.49 27.38 33.23
C ALA A 146 0.05 27.25 34.66
N ASP A 147 0.89 26.25 34.96
CA ASP A 147 1.37 25.90 36.32
C ASP A 147 0.21 25.86 37.35
N ALA A 148 -0.98 25.48 36.86
CA ALA A 148 -2.22 25.52 37.61
C ALA A 148 -2.71 24.10 37.85
N ALA A 149 -2.83 23.73 39.12
CA ALA A 149 -3.48 22.50 39.55
C ALA A 149 -4.92 22.47 39.02
N LEU A 150 -5.19 21.56 38.08
CA LEU A 150 -6.53 21.41 37.52
C LEU A 150 -7.43 20.64 38.49
N GLU A 151 -8.47 21.30 39.00
CA GLU A 151 -9.63 20.63 39.57
C GLU A 151 -10.33 19.83 38.45
N ALA A 152 -10.43 18.52 38.66
CA ALA A 152 -11.12 17.60 37.78
C ALA A 152 -12.61 17.97 37.70
N SER A 153 -13.03 18.57 36.57
CA SER A 153 -14.44 18.75 36.29
C SER A 153 -15.01 17.54 35.56
N VAL A 154 -16.00 16.93 36.22
CA VAL A 154 -17.06 16.06 35.72
C VAL A 154 -16.60 14.93 34.80
N ILE A 155 -16.29 13.78 35.42
CA ILE A 155 -16.41 12.48 34.75
C ILE A 155 -17.90 12.29 34.42
N THR A 156 -18.27 12.63 33.18
CA THR A 156 -19.58 12.28 32.64
C THR A 156 -19.69 10.75 32.66
N GLU A 157 -20.74 10.19 33.29
CA GLU A 157 -20.94 8.74 33.32
C GLU A 157 -20.78 8.14 31.92
N PRO A 158 -20.05 7.02 31.77
CA PRO A 158 -19.94 6.37 30.48
C PRO A 158 -21.32 5.91 30.04
N ALA A 159 -21.83 6.52 28.97
CA ALA A 159 -23.08 6.10 28.34
C ALA A 159 -23.01 4.59 28.04
N ALA A 160 -24.15 3.90 28.20
CA ALA A 160 -24.23 2.48 27.90
C ALA A 160 -23.72 2.22 26.46
N PRO A 161 -22.90 1.18 26.24
CA PRO A 161 -22.30 0.94 24.93
C PRO A 161 -23.42 0.74 23.89
N PRO A 162 -23.31 1.39 22.70
CA PRO A 162 -24.33 1.29 21.68
C PRO A 162 -24.47 -0.15 21.20
N LYS A 163 -25.66 -0.50 20.67
CA LYS A 163 -25.87 -1.80 20.02
C LYS A 163 -24.83 -2.01 18.91
N LYS A 164 -24.37 -3.24 18.74
CA LYS A 164 -23.41 -3.59 17.70
C LYS A 164 -23.97 -3.22 16.32
N SER A 165 -23.26 -2.37 15.59
CA SER A 165 -23.60 -2.00 14.22
C SER A 165 -22.98 -2.98 13.22
N TYR A 166 -23.72 -3.30 12.16
CA TYR A 166 -23.26 -4.13 11.04
C TYR A 166 -23.11 -3.32 9.74
N ASP A 167 -23.27 -2.00 9.80
CA ASP A 167 -23.30 -1.12 8.61
C ASP A 167 -21.99 -1.20 7.81
N ALA A 168 -20.84 -1.30 8.49
CA ALA A 168 -19.56 -1.45 7.80
C ALA A 168 -19.48 -2.74 6.98
N VAL A 169 -20.03 -3.84 7.51
CA VAL A 169 -20.10 -5.14 6.81
C VAL A 169 -21.06 -5.08 5.62
N LEU A 170 -22.19 -4.40 5.79
CA LEU A 170 -23.18 -4.22 4.72
C LEU A 170 -22.63 -3.36 3.59
N TRP A 171 -21.98 -2.24 3.92
CA TRP A 171 -21.30 -1.40 2.91
C TRP A 171 -20.17 -2.14 2.22
N ALA A 172 -19.35 -2.92 2.96
CA ALA A 172 -18.33 -3.77 2.37
C ALA A 172 -18.93 -4.78 1.37
N ALA A 173 -20.09 -5.36 1.68
CA ALA A 173 -20.81 -6.26 0.76
C ALA A 173 -21.24 -5.53 -0.52
N VAL A 174 -21.85 -4.35 -0.38
CA VAL A 174 -22.27 -3.51 -1.52
C VAL A 174 -21.07 -3.19 -2.41
N MET A 175 -19.96 -2.74 -1.81
CA MET A 175 -18.76 -2.38 -2.56
C MET A 175 -18.10 -3.60 -3.22
N ALA A 176 -18.13 -4.77 -2.58
CA ALA A 176 -17.66 -6.02 -3.19
C ALA A 176 -18.51 -6.39 -4.42
N VAL A 177 -19.84 -6.29 -4.35
CA VAL A 177 -20.74 -6.55 -5.49
C VAL A 177 -20.50 -5.56 -6.62
N VAL A 178 -20.45 -4.26 -6.32
CA VAL A 178 -20.18 -3.21 -7.32
C VAL A 178 -18.84 -3.46 -8.01
N THR A 179 -17.80 -3.73 -7.23
CA THR A 179 -16.46 -4.04 -7.75
C THR A 179 -16.47 -5.28 -8.64
N SER A 180 -17.17 -6.33 -8.23
CA SER A 180 -17.28 -7.58 -8.99
C SER A 180 -17.90 -7.32 -10.37
N LEU A 181 -19.00 -6.58 -10.42
CA LEU A 181 -19.66 -6.22 -11.68
C LEU A 181 -18.74 -5.36 -12.58
N MET A 182 -18.05 -4.38 -11.99
CA MET A 182 -17.12 -3.52 -12.73
C MET A 182 -15.94 -4.30 -13.32
N LEU A 183 -15.33 -5.21 -12.54
CA LEU A 183 -14.19 -6.01 -12.97
C LEU A 183 -14.59 -7.09 -13.98
N MET A 184 -15.82 -7.60 -13.93
CA MET A 184 -16.35 -8.48 -14.97
C MET A 184 -16.52 -7.80 -16.34
N VAL A 185 -16.65 -6.46 -16.38
CA VAL A 185 -16.68 -5.67 -17.61
C VAL A 185 -15.26 -5.20 -18.00
N GLY A 186 -14.44 -4.85 -17.01
CA GLY A 186 -12.98 -4.93 -17.03
C GLY A 186 -12.21 -4.23 -18.16
N ARG A 187 -12.52 -2.96 -18.50
CA ARG A 187 -11.70 -2.20 -19.46
C ARG A 187 -10.50 -1.53 -18.78
N TYR A 188 -9.30 -1.71 -19.32
CA TYR A 188 -8.06 -1.08 -18.81
C TYR A 188 -8.20 0.45 -18.64
N GLY A 189 -8.84 1.13 -19.59
CA GLY A 189 -9.03 2.60 -19.51
C GLY A 189 -9.87 3.05 -18.31
N LEU A 190 -10.89 2.28 -17.92
CA LEU A 190 -11.68 2.57 -16.72
C LEU A 190 -10.82 2.45 -15.47
N ILE A 191 -10.01 1.38 -15.38
CA ILE A 191 -9.10 1.15 -14.26
C ILE A 191 -8.11 2.31 -14.14
N GLN A 192 -7.44 2.65 -15.24
CA GLN A 192 -6.45 3.72 -15.25
C GLN A 192 -7.07 5.08 -14.85
N SER A 193 -8.17 5.50 -15.48
CA SER A 193 -8.73 6.83 -15.26
C SER A 193 -9.32 7.00 -13.85
N LEU A 194 -10.07 6.00 -13.37
CA LEU A 194 -10.67 6.06 -12.04
C LEU A 194 -9.59 6.07 -10.95
N SER A 195 -8.62 5.15 -11.01
CA SER A 195 -7.57 5.07 -9.98
C SER A 195 -6.70 6.32 -9.98
N THR A 196 -6.31 6.82 -11.15
CA THR A 196 -5.47 8.02 -11.27
C THR A 196 -6.15 9.24 -10.63
N ALA A 197 -7.45 9.43 -10.88
CA ALA A 197 -8.18 10.57 -10.33
C ALA A 197 -8.27 10.50 -8.80
N LEU A 198 -8.65 9.34 -8.24
CA LEU A 198 -8.80 9.15 -6.79
C LEU A 198 -7.47 9.35 -6.05
N VAL A 199 -6.39 8.80 -6.60
CA VAL A 199 -5.05 8.84 -5.98
C VAL A 199 -4.48 10.24 -6.01
N ILE A 200 -4.57 10.94 -7.15
CA ILE A 200 -4.07 12.32 -7.25
C ILE A 200 -4.84 13.23 -6.31
N LEU A 201 -6.18 13.14 -6.31
CA LEU A 201 -7.02 13.98 -5.45
C LEU A 201 -6.65 13.80 -3.97
N PHE A 202 -6.58 12.56 -3.51
CA PHE A 202 -6.30 12.28 -2.10
C PHE A 202 -4.86 12.54 -1.69
N THR A 203 -3.89 12.24 -2.57
CA THR A 203 -2.47 12.58 -2.34
C THR A 203 -2.31 14.09 -2.17
N LEU A 204 -2.90 14.90 -3.06
CA LEU A 204 -2.85 16.36 -2.96
C LEU A 204 -3.49 16.83 -1.65
N LEU A 205 -4.66 16.30 -1.30
CA LEU A 205 -5.34 16.64 -0.05
C LEU A 205 -4.45 16.35 1.18
N THR A 206 -3.83 15.18 1.23
CA THR A 206 -2.96 14.77 2.35
C THR A 206 -1.71 15.63 2.43
N VAL A 207 -1.04 15.86 1.30
CA VAL A 207 0.18 16.69 1.25
C VAL A 207 -0.14 18.13 1.65
N LEU A 208 -1.25 18.69 1.16
CA LEU A 208 -1.71 20.03 1.55
C LEU A 208 -2.05 20.10 3.04
N ASN A 209 -2.70 19.07 3.59
CA ASN A 209 -2.94 18.95 5.04
C ASN A 209 -1.62 19.01 5.82
N THR A 210 -0.61 18.23 5.43
CA THR A 210 0.71 18.23 6.10
C THR A 210 1.43 19.57 5.97
N ILE A 211 1.31 20.27 4.84
CA ILE A 211 1.89 21.60 4.65
C ILE A 211 1.17 22.63 5.53
N TRP A 212 -0.16 22.62 5.55
CA TRP A 212 -0.95 23.55 6.36
C TRP A 212 -0.83 23.28 7.85
N LEU A 213 -0.57 22.04 8.27
CA LEU A 213 -0.27 21.68 9.65
C LEU A 213 0.91 22.49 10.22
N GLN A 214 1.87 22.89 9.38
CA GLN A 214 3.00 23.72 9.80
C GLN A 214 2.60 25.12 10.27
N SER A 215 1.40 25.58 9.92
CA SER A 215 0.86 26.86 10.39
C SER A 215 0.25 26.77 11.78
N ASP A 216 0.02 25.55 12.29
CA ASP A 216 -0.47 25.34 13.64
C ASP A 216 0.70 25.46 14.65
N PRO A 217 0.58 26.33 15.67
CA PRO A 217 1.67 26.57 16.61
C PRO A 217 1.96 25.38 17.54
N PHE A 218 1.03 24.43 17.68
CA PHE A 218 1.16 23.26 18.56
C PHE A 218 1.47 21.98 17.78
N TRP A 219 0.81 21.77 16.64
CA TRP A 219 0.93 20.57 15.82
C TRP A 219 1.95 20.67 14.69
N GLY A 220 2.51 21.86 14.46
CA GLY A 220 3.63 22.05 13.55
C GLY A 220 4.77 21.09 13.88
N ILE A 221 5.40 20.55 12.83
CA ILE A 221 6.52 19.60 12.97
C ILE A 221 7.81 20.39 12.76
N PRO A 222 8.60 20.66 13.81
CA PRO A 222 9.82 21.44 13.69
C PRO A 222 10.78 20.82 12.68
N TRP A 223 11.38 21.65 11.81
CA TRP A 223 12.36 21.18 10.84
C TRP A 223 13.53 20.39 11.46
N PRO A 224 14.05 20.73 12.67
CA PRO A 224 15.07 19.91 13.33
C PRO A 224 14.63 18.46 13.60
N GLU A 225 13.36 18.22 13.95
CA GLU A 225 12.84 16.86 14.14
C GLU A 225 12.84 16.10 12.82
N VAL A 226 12.37 16.73 11.74
CA VAL A 226 12.36 16.13 10.39
C VAL A 226 13.78 15.82 9.94
N ALA A 227 14.71 16.76 10.11
CA ALA A 227 16.12 16.58 9.75
C ALA A 227 16.78 15.45 10.54
N ALA A 228 16.46 15.31 11.83
CA ALA A 228 16.92 14.18 12.64
C ALA A 228 16.37 12.85 12.11
N GLY A 229 15.11 12.80 11.69
CA GLY A 229 14.49 11.61 11.09
C GLY A 229 15.08 11.19 9.74
N LEU A 230 15.70 12.11 9.00
CA LEU A 230 16.40 11.81 7.76
C LEU A 230 17.76 11.13 7.99
N TRP A 231 18.29 11.19 9.20
CA TRP A 231 19.53 10.51 9.56
C TRP A 231 19.26 9.07 10.02
N PRO A 232 20.09 8.08 9.63
CA PRO A 232 19.94 6.71 10.09
C PRO A 232 20.01 6.60 11.62
N GLN A 233 18.86 6.30 12.21
CA GLN A 233 18.70 6.03 13.63
C GLN A 233 17.63 4.95 13.84
N LEU A 234 17.75 4.22 14.94
CA LEU A 234 16.73 3.26 15.38
C LEU A 234 15.99 3.86 16.59
N PRO A 235 14.68 3.60 16.73
CA PRO A 235 13.92 4.07 17.89
C PRO A 235 14.49 3.49 19.19
N ASP A 236 14.56 4.32 20.23
CA ASP A 236 15.04 3.89 21.55
C ASP A 236 14.11 2.82 22.13
N VAL A 237 14.68 1.66 22.47
CA VAL A 237 13.94 0.50 23.02
C VAL A 237 13.25 0.85 24.35
N ALA A 238 13.73 1.88 25.06
CA ALA A 238 13.14 2.39 26.29
C ALA A 238 11.84 3.22 26.08
N ALA A 239 11.60 3.74 24.87
CA ALA A 239 10.38 4.47 24.51
C ALA A 239 9.27 3.53 23.99
N ALA A 240 9.53 2.22 23.88
CA ALA A 240 8.50 1.21 23.71
C ALA A 240 7.74 1.10 25.02
N ASP A 241 6.77 1.99 25.21
CA ASP A 241 5.94 2.05 26.40
C ASP A 241 5.31 0.67 26.64
N THR A 242 5.64 0.03 27.77
CA THR A 242 5.13 -1.30 28.13
C THR A 242 3.60 -1.32 28.22
N ALA A 243 2.96 -0.15 28.31
CA ALA A 243 1.51 0.05 28.24
C ALA A 243 0.91 -0.14 26.83
N THR A 244 1.66 0.06 25.74
CA THR A 244 1.13 0.05 24.35
C THR A 244 1.50 -1.20 23.54
N ASN A 245 2.32 -2.12 24.06
CA ASN A 245 2.85 -3.28 23.31
C ASN A 245 3.53 -2.92 21.97
N ALA A 246 3.95 -1.67 21.79
CA ALA A 246 4.55 -1.20 20.55
C ALA A 246 5.86 -1.96 20.28
N ARG A 247 6.06 -2.43 19.04
CA ARG A 247 7.31 -3.05 18.58
C ARG A 247 7.84 -2.25 17.39
N PRO A 248 8.37 -1.03 17.59
CA PRO A 248 8.61 -0.08 16.52
C PRO A 248 9.47 -0.64 15.39
N ILE A 249 10.51 -1.42 15.71
CA ILE A 249 11.38 -2.08 14.71
C ILE A 249 10.62 -3.19 13.96
N ALA A 250 9.82 -3.99 14.64
CA ALA A 250 9.03 -5.03 14.00
C ALA A 250 7.95 -4.42 13.07
N THR A 251 7.26 -3.36 13.53
CA THR A 251 6.31 -2.61 12.72
C THR A 251 7.01 -1.94 11.54
N ALA A 252 8.17 -1.31 11.73
CA ALA A 252 8.97 -0.71 10.65
C ALA A 252 9.29 -1.70 9.53
N LEU A 253 9.67 -2.92 9.90
CA LEU A 253 10.15 -3.91 8.95
C LEU A 253 9.00 -4.68 8.30
N ALA A 254 7.95 -5.00 9.06
CA ALA A 254 6.68 -5.49 8.50
C ALA A 254 6.08 -4.46 7.53
N THR A 255 6.17 -3.17 7.85
CA THR A 255 5.72 -2.11 6.95
C THR A 255 6.69 -1.88 5.80
N PHE A 256 8.00 -2.09 5.94
CA PHE A 256 8.93 -2.05 4.80
C PHE A 256 8.50 -3.01 3.68
N GLY A 257 7.89 -4.16 4.00
CA GLY A 257 7.34 -5.10 3.01
C GLY A 257 6.25 -4.50 2.11
N ILE A 258 5.52 -3.49 2.59
CA ILE A 258 4.37 -2.85 1.91
C ILE A 258 4.67 -1.41 1.48
N ILE A 259 5.50 -0.67 2.24
CA ILE A 259 5.75 0.75 2.02
C ILE A 259 6.47 1.01 0.70
N GLY A 260 5.95 1.99 -0.04
CA GLY A 260 6.37 2.24 -1.41
C GLY A 260 5.98 1.07 -2.30
N VAL A 261 6.91 0.59 -3.12
CA VAL A 261 6.64 -0.55 -4.00
C VAL A 261 6.80 -1.87 -3.22
N GLY A 262 5.67 -2.52 -2.88
CA GLY A 262 5.64 -3.84 -2.26
C GLY A 262 5.99 -4.98 -3.23
N ALA A 263 6.12 -6.19 -2.70
CA ALA A 263 6.40 -7.37 -3.53
C ALA A 263 5.27 -7.67 -4.52
N ALA A 264 4.01 -7.44 -4.11
CA ALA A 264 2.86 -7.57 -4.99
C ALA A 264 2.97 -6.59 -6.17
N GLU A 265 3.29 -5.32 -5.91
CA GLU A 265 3.45 -4.27 -6.92
C GLU A 265 4.61 -4.54 -7.88
N LEU A 266 5.74 -5.09 -7.40
CA LEU A 266 6.85 -5.50 -8.25
C LEU A 266 6.44 -6.56 -9.27
N VAL A 267 5.62 -7.52 -8.85
CA VAL A 267 5.10 -8.57 -9.74
C VAL A 267 4.05 -8.03 -10.70
N VAL A 268 3.23 -7.08 -10.24
CA VAL A 268 2.07 -6.56 -10.99
C VAL A 268 2.45 -5.48 -12.00
N TYR A 269 3.45 -4.62 -11.71
CA TYR A 269 3.84 -3.52 -12.58
C TYR A 269 4.06 -3.96 -14.04
N PRO A 270 4.81 -5.04 -14.34
CA PRO A 270 5.05 -5.41 -15.71
C PRO A 270 3.79 -5.97 -16.41
N TYR A 271 2.80 -6.49 -15.68
CA TYR A 271 1.51 -6.86 -16.27
C TYR A 271 0.78 -5.63 -16.82
N TRP A 272 0.81 -4.51 -16.10
CA TRP A 272 0.23 -3.26 -16.59
C TRP A 272 0.99 -2.71 -17.80
N CYS A 273 2.32 -2.88 -17.85
CA CYS A 273 3.11 -2.57 -19.03
C CYS A 273 2.68 -3.41 -20.25
N LEU A 274 2.41 -4.71 -20.07
CA LEU A 274 1.89 -5.57 -21.14
C LEU A 274 0.50 -5.13 -21.61
N GLU A 275 -0.41 -4.85 -20.70
CA GLU A 275 -1.78 -4.38 -21.01
C GLU A 275 -1.79 -3.05 -21.75
N LYS A 276 -0.90 -2.11 -21.36
CA LYS A 276 -0.70 -0.84 -22.07
C LYS A 276 -0.09 -1.05 -23.46
N GLY A 277 0.57 -2.20 -23.68
CA GLY A 277 1.15 -2.61 -24.95
C GLY A 277 2.64 -2.34 -25.09
N TYR A 278 3.38 -2.09 -24.00
CA TYR A 278 4.80 -1.75 -24.06
C TYR A 278 5.60 -2.79 -24.86
N ALA A 279 5.44 -4.08 -24.54
CA ALA A 279 6.10 -5.15 -25.28
C ALA A 279 5.57 -5.29 -26.71
N ARG A 280 4.25 -5.15 -26.93
CA ARG A 280 3.62 -5.24 -28.25
C ARG A 280 4.16 -4.18 -29.22
N PHE A 281 4.36 -2.96 -28.75
CA PHE A 281 4.88 -1.86 -29.56
C PHE A 281 6.41 -1.88 -29.71
N THR A 282 7.13 -2.52 -28.80
CA THR A 282 8.55 -2.85 -28.98
C THR A 282 8.73 -3.87 -30.11
N GLY A 283 7.90 -4.91 -30.10
CA GLY A 283 7.96 -6.04 -31.03
C GLY A 283 9.04 -7.07 -30.66
N PRO A 284 9.07 -8.23 -31.34
CA PRO A 284 10.08 -9.26 -31.12
C PRO A 284 11.49 -8.74 -31.36
N ASP A 285 12.45 -9.18 -30.56
CA ASP A 285 13.87 -8.87 -30.77
C ASP A 285 14.38 -9.59 -32.02
N ASP A 286 14.60 -8.82 -33.09
CA ASP A 286 15.13 -9.27 -34.37
C ASP A 286 16.62 -8.90 -34.55
N GLY A 287 17.26 -8.34 -33.51
CA GLY A 287 18.63 -7.85 -33.55
C GLY A 287 18.85 -6.60 -34.41
N SER A 288 17.79 -6.01 -34.98
CA SER A 288 17.92 -4.86 -35.87
C SER A 288 18.15 -3.56 -35.08
N PRO A 289 18.86 -2.57 -35.67
CA PRO A 289 18.94 -1.23 -35.09
C PRO A 289 17.56 -0.57 -34.90
N SER A 290 16.59 -0.94 -35.74
CA SER A 290 15.21 -0.44 -35.65
C SER A 290 14.51 -0.93 -34.38
N TRP A 291 14.70 -2.20 -34.02
CA TRP A 291 14.18 -2.77 -32.78
C TRP A 291 14.85 -2.11 -31.57
N ALA A 292 16.18 -1.98 -31.60
CA ALA A 292 16.93 -1.35 -30.51
C ALA A 292 16.44 0.09 -30.25
N ALA A 293 16.13 0.86 -31.30
CA ALA A 293 15.57 2.20 -31.20
C ALA A 293 14.15 2.20 -30.58
N ARG A 294 13.27 1.29 -31.01
CA ARG A 294 11.91 1.13 -30.43
C ARG A 294 11.98 0.73 -28.96
N ALA A 295 12.76 -0.30 -28.64
CA ALA A 295 12.94 -0.80 -27.29
C ALA A 295 13.51 0.27 -26.35
N SER A 296 14.52 1.02 -26.80
CA SER A 296 15.09 2.15 -26.07
C SER A 296 14.07 3.27 -25.85
N GLY A 297 13.22 3.55 -26.84
CA GLY A 297 12.13 4.51 -26.74
C GLY A 297 11.11 4.13 -25.65
N TRP A 298 10.66 2.87 -25.65
CA TRP A 298 9.75 2.35 -24.63
C TRP A 298 10.41 2.23 -23.25
N MET A 299 11.71 1.96 -23.19
CA MET A 299 12.48 1.99 -21.96
C MET A 299 12.42 3.37 -21.31
N ARG A 300 12.60 4.45 -22.08
CA ARG A 300 12.47 5.84 -21.58
C ARG A 300 11.07 6.14 -21.05
N VAL A 301 10.03 5.63 -21.73
CA VAL A 301 8.64 5.75 -21.26
C VAL A 301 8.46 5.03 -19.93
N MET A 302 8.98 3.81 -19.80
CA MET A 302 8.93 3.02 -18.57
C MET A 302 9.68 3.69 -17.42
N HIS A 303 10.85 4.27 -17.68
CA HIS A 303 11.58 5.07 -16.69
C HIS A 303 10.77 6.28 -16.21
N LEU A 304 10.21 7.06 -17.14
CA LEU A 304 9.37 8.22 -16.78
C LEU A 304 8.15 7.79 -15.96
N ASP A 305 7.53 6.69 -16.36
CA ASP A 305 6.34 6.12 -15.71
C ASP A 305 6.65 5.58 -14.29
N SER A 306 7.73 4.81 -14.13
CA SER A 306 8.16 4.26 -12.83
C SER A 306 8.66 5.35 -11.88
N TRP A 307 9.54 6.24 -12.33
CA TRP A 307 10.07 7.31 -11.49
C TRP A 307 9.01 8.37 -11.16
N GLY A 308 8.14 8.70 -12.10
CA GLY A 308 7.00 9.60 -11.85
C GLY A 308 6.03 9.03 -10.82
N ALA A 309 5.73 7.73 -10.92
CA ALA A 309 4.96 7.03 -9.90
C ALA A 309 5.67 7.03 -8.54
N MET A 310 6.98 6.80 -8.52
CA MET A 310 7.78 6.87 -7.29
C MET A 310 7.67 8.19 -6.58
N VAL A 311 7.84 9.28 -7.31
CA VAL A 311 7.70 10.62 -6.73
C VAL A 311 6.31 10.79 -6.12
N LEU A 312 5.25 10.42 -6.87
CA LEU A 312 3.87 10.55 -6.41
C LEU A 312 3.62 9.77 -5.10
N TYR A 313 3.93 8.47 -5.07
CA TYR A 313 3.68 7.68 -3.87
C TYR A 313 4.58 8.11 -2.72
N THR A 314 5.84 8.50 -2.98
CA THR A 314 6.78 8.91 -1.91
C THR A 314 6.28 10.15 -1.17
N PHE A 315 5.76 11.14 -1.89
CA PHE A 315 5.16 12.32 -1.24
C PHE A 315 3.95 11.96 -0.39
N ALA A 316 3.09 11.07 -0.88
CA ALA A 316 1.96 10.56 -0.08
C ALA A 316 2.45 9.82 1.18
N THR A 317 3.42 8.92 1.03
CA THR A 317 4.00 8.14 2.13
C THR A 317 4.62 9.04 3.19
N VAL A 318 5.44 10.02 2.78
CA VAL A 318 6.04 11.00 3.71
C VAL A 318 4.96 11.80 4.42
N ALA A 319 3.94 12.27 3.71
CA ALA A 319 2.85 13.01 4.33
C ALA A 319 2.12 12.18 5.41
N PHE A 320 1.77 10.92 5.11
CA PHE A 320 1.13 10.02 6.09
C PHE A 320 2.03 9.66 7.27
N TYR A 321 3.33 9.47 7.02
CA TYR A 321 4.31 9.22 8.07
C TYR A 321 4.41 10.42 9.01
N LEU A 322 4.57 11.62 8.45
CA LEU A 322 4.67 12.87 9.21
C LEU A 322 3.39 13.16 9.99
N LEU A 323 2.22 12.90 9.43
CA LEU A 323 0.95 13.03 10.16
C LEU A 323 0.84 12.02 11.32
N GLY A 324 1.27 10.78 11.11
CA GLY A 324 1.34 9.78 12.18
C GLY A 324 2.31 10.18 13.30
N ALA A 325 3.52 10.62 12.94
CA ALA A 325 4.56 10.99 13.89
C ALA A 325 4.32 12.35 14.57
N GLY A 326 3.77 13.32 13.84
CA GLY A 326 3.55 14.69 14.33
C GLY A 326 2.24 14.86 15.09
N VAL A 327 1.22 14.05 14.80
CA VAL A 327 -0.08 14.13 15.47
C VAL A 327 -0.30 12.91 16.37
N LEU A 328 -0.39 11.71 15.81
CA LEU A 328 -0.83 10.52 16.58
C LEU A 328 0.18 10.08 17.66
N HIS A 329 1.47 10.11 17.34
CA HIS A 329 2.53 9.76 18.29
C HIS A 329 2.52 10.67 19.52
N ARG A 330 2.32 11.99 19.32
CA ARG A 330 2.31 12.99 20.40
C ARG A 330 1.16 12.81 21.39
N ILE A 331 0.07 12.17 20.96
CA ILE A 331 -1.12 11.87 21.80
C ILE A 331 -1.25 10.39 22.17
N GLY A 332 -0.25 9.56 21.85
CA GLY A 332 -0.25 8.14 22.16
C GLY A 332 -1.40 7.34 21.52
N LEU A 333 -1.95 7.80 20.40
CA LEU A 333 -3.03 7.09 19.69
C LEU A 333 -2.46 6.10 18.68
N ASN A 334 -2.66 4.80 18.92
CA ASN A 334 -2.34 3.75 17.96
C ASN A 334 -3.60 3.34 17.16
N PRO A 335 -3.59 3.40 15.81
CA PRO A 335 -4.74 3.00 15.01
C PRO A 335 -5.02 1.48 15.08
N GLU A 336 -6.15 1.09 15.68
CA GLU A 336 -6.55 -0.32 15.82
C GLU A 336 -8.04 -0.61 15.54
N LYS A 337 -8.31 -1.84 15.07
CA LYS A 337 -9.64 -2.49 14.96
C LYS A 337 -10.76 -1.61 14.38
N ASP A 338 -11.80 -1.36 15.17
CA ASP A 338 -13.09 -0.81 14.76
C ASP A 338 -13.07 0.73 14.71
N THR A 339 -12.08 1.35 15.35
CA THR A 339 -11.89 2.79 15.38
C THR A 339 -10.83 3.26 14.40
N LEU A 340 -10.23 2.36 13.60
CA LEU A 340 -9.13 2.68 12.69
C LEU A 340 -9.36 3.96 11.87
N VAL A 341 -10.45 4.01 11.09
CA VAL A 341 -10.78 5.18 10.25
C VAL A 341 -11.00 6.45 11.10
N ARG A 342 -11.62 6.33 12.27
CA ARG A 342 -11.85 7.47 13.19
C ARG A 342 -10.57 7.96 13.85
N THR A 343 -9.67 7.06 14.24
CA THR A 343 -8.36 7.42 14.80
C THR A 343 -7.53 8.16 13.77
N LEU A 344 -7.54 7.70 12.52
CA LEU A 344 -6.79 8.34 11.44
C LEU A 344 -7.36 9.73 11.07
N SER A 345 -8.68 9.97 11.23
CA SER A 345 -9.26 11.29 10.96
C SER A 345 -8.76 12.38 11.92
N VAL A 346 -8.25 12.01 13.10
CA VAL A 346 -7.68 12.96 14.07
C VAL A 346 -6.50 13.72 13.47
N MET A 347 -5.75 13.12 12.53
CA MET A 347 -4.61 13.76 11.86
C MET A 347 -4.98 14.99 11.02
N TYR A 348 -6.27 15.15 10.69
CA TYR A 348 -6.78 16.25 9.86
C TYR A 348 -7.45 17.33 10.71
N GLN A 349 -7.69 17.05 11.99
CA GLN A 349 -8.43 17.92 12.90
C GLN A 349 -7.72 19.25 13.19
N PRO A 350 -6.39 19.32 13.36
CA PRO A 350 -5.70 20.60 13.57
C PRO A 350 -5.90 21.60 12.43
N VAL A 351 -5.95 21.12 11.18
CA VAL A 351 -6.03 21.98 9.99
C VAL A 351 -7.47 22.30 9.60
N PHE A 352 -8.35 21.30 9.63
CA PHE A 352 -9.71 21.42 9.09
C PHE A 352 -10.79 21.55 10.17
N GLY A 353 -10.43 21.48 11.45
CA GLY A 353 -11.36 21.61 12.56
C GLY A 353 -12.55 20.65 12.43
N SER A 354 -13.76 21.19 12.48
CA SER A 354 -15.01 20.42 12.37
C SER A 354 -15.23 19.74 11.01
N ALA A 355 -14.60 20.25 9.93
CA ALA A 355 -14.70 19.65 8.60
C ALA A 355 -13.76 18.44 8.41
N ALA A 356 -12.82 18.21 9.34
CA ALA A 356 -11.79 17.18 9.23
C ALA A 356 -12.36 15.78 9.01
N ALA A 357 -13.40 15.41 9.76
CA ALA A 357 -14.01 14.10 9.64
C ALA A 357 -14.58 13.87 8.23
N VAL A 358 -15.33 14.82 7.68
CA VAL A 358 -15.95 14.69 6.35
C VAL A 358 -14.90 14.65 5.25
N ILE A 359 -13.91 15.55 5.31
CA ILE A 359 -12.81 15.62 4.34
C ILE A 359 -11.98 14.33 4.37
N PHE A 360 -11.64 13.86 5.57
CA PHE A 360 -10.90 12.63 5.75
C PHE A 360 -11.70 11.42 5.27
N LEU A 361 -12.98 11.29 5.61
CA LEU A 361 -13.80 10.14 5.22
C LEU A 361 -13.98 10.04 3.71
N ALA A 362 -14.21 11.16 3.03
CA ALA A 362 -14.27 11.20 1.57
C ALA A 362 -12.94 10.75 0.94
N GLY A 363 -11.83 11.22 1.50
CA GLY A 363 -10.50 10.83 1.08
C GLY A 363 -10.15 9.36 1.37
N ALA A 364 -10.48 8.89 2.57
CA ALA A 364 -10.29 7.51 3.02
C ALA A 364 -11.08 6.55 2.13
N PHE A 365 -12.33 6.88 1.79
CA PHE A 365 -13.08 6.12 0.79
C PHE A 365 -12.36 6.12 -0.56
N ALA A 366 -12.00 7.29 -1.10
CA ALA A 366 -11.36 7.41 -2.41
C ALA A 366 -10.10 6.55 -2.51
N VAL A 367 -9.25 6.59 -1.49
CA VAL A 367 -7.94 5.93 -1.49
C VAL A 367 -8.03 4.44 -1.18
N LEU A 368 -8.85 4.03 -0.20
CA LEU A 368 -8.99 2.62 0.14
C LEU A 368 -9.71 1.88 -1.00
N TYR A 369 -10.71 2.53 -1.60
CA TYR A 369 -11.41 1.95 -2.74
C TYR A 369 -10.53 1.88 -3.99
N SER A 370 -9.70 2.89 -4.28
CA SER A 370 -8.78 2.82 -5.42
C SER A 370 -7.81 1.66 -5.28
N THR A 371 -7.23 1.46 -4.08
CA THR A 371 -6.36 0.32 -3.82
C THR A 371 -7.10 -1.00 -3.98
N PHE A 372 -8.28 -1.14 -3.38
CA PHE A 372 -9.09 -2.36 -3.49
C PHE A 372 -9.38 -2.71 -4.95
N PHE A 373 -9.86 -1.73 -5.71
CA PHE A 373 -10.24 -1.90 -7.11
C PHE A 373 -9.05 -2.29 -8.01
N VAL A 374 -7.93 -1.56 -7.90
CA VAL A 374 -6.74 -1.81 -8.73
C VAL A 374 -6.08 -3.13 -8.37
N ALA A 375 -5.91 -3.40 -7.07
CA ALA A 375 -5.26 -4.62 -6.60
C ALA A 375 -6.06 -5.85 -7.04
N LEU A 376 -7.38 -5.87 -6.89
CA LEU A 376 -8.21 -7.00 -7.35
C LEU A 376 -8.08 -7.23 -8.86
N ALA A 377 -8.06 -6.15 -9.66
CA ALA A 377 -7.84 -6.25 -11.10
C ALA A 377 -6.47 -6.85 -11.43
N ALA A 378 -5.44 -6.53 -10.65
CA ALA A 378 -4.12 -7.11 -10.79
C ALA A 378 -4.08 -8.58 -10.33
N HIS A 379 -4.61 -8.89 -9.14
CA HIS A 379 -4.66 -10.25 -8.60
C HIS A 379 -5.37 -11.21 -9.56
N ALA A 380 -6.45 -10.81 -10.21
CA ALA A 380 -7.13 -11.62 -11.23
C ALA A 380 -6.21 -11.99 -12.41
N ARG A 381 -5.38 -11.04 -12.87
CA ARG A 381 -4.41 -11.25 -13.96
C ARG A 381 -3.27 -12.18 -13.56
N VAL A 382 -2.63 -11.85 -12.45
CA VAL A 382 -1.45 -12.59 -11.98
C VAL A 382 -1.86 -14.00 -11.55
N PHE A 383 -2.98 -14.17 -10.86
CA PHE A 383 -3.46 -15.50 -10.45
C PHE A 383 -3.92 -16.35 -11.64
N SER A 384 -4.51 -15.75 -12.68
CA SER A 384 -4.78 -16.47 -13.92
C SER A 384 -3.51 -17.03 -14.55
N ASP A 385 -2.41 -16.26 -14.55
CA ASP A 385 -1.14 -16.74 -15.08
C ASP A 385 -0.47 -17.77 -14.17
N ALA A 386 -0.63 -17.66 -12.84
CA ALA A 386 -0.21 -18.71 -11.90
C ALA A 386 -0.91 -20.05 -12.18
N MET A 387 -2.23 -20.03 -12.43
CA MET A 387 -2.97 -21.26 -12.77
C MET A 387 -2.49 -21.89 -14.08
N ARG A 388 -2.05 -21.09 -15.07
CA ARG A 388 -1.45 -21.59 -16.31
C ARG A 388 -0.11 -22.27 -16.05
N ILE A 389 0.77 -21.62 -15.28
CA ILE A 389 2.12 -22.12 -14.96
C ILE A 389 2.05 -23.40 -14.11
N VAL A 390 1.09 -23.47 -13.18
CA VAL A 390 0.87 -24.66 -12.34
C VAL A 390 0.15 -25.79 -13.10
N GLY A 391 -0.33 -25.53 -14.32
CA GLY A 391 -0.99 -26.53 -15.17
C GLY A 391 -2.44 -26.83 -14.77
N LEU A 392 -3.12 -25.90 -14.09
CA LEU A 392 -4.54 -26.03 -13.72
C LEU A 392 -5.49 -25.62 -14.84
N ILE A 393 -5.04 -24.75 -15.75
CA ILE A 393 -5.81 -24.25 -16.90
C ILE A 393 -4.94 -24.21 -18.15
N ASP A 394 -5.59 -24.19 -19.32
CA ASP A 394 -4.91 -24.15 -20.60
C ASP A 394 -4.11 -22.85 -20.81
N SER A 395 -3.04 -22.96 -21.60
CA SER A 395 -2.10 -21.87 -21.84
C SER A 395 -2.53 -20.89 -22.94
N ASP A 396 -3.74 -20.99 -23.49
CA ASP A 396 -4.21 -20.08 -24.53
C ASP A 396 -4.74 -18.75 -23.95
N GLU A 397 -4.75 -17.71 -24.79
CA GLU A 397 -5.15 -16.36 -24.35
C GLU A 397 -6.66 -16.22 -24.10
N ALA A 398 -7.50 -17.04 -24.75
CA ALA A 398 -8.95 -17.00 -24.55
C ALA A 398 -9.32 -17.57 -23.18
N THR A 399 -8.68 -18.67 -22.78
CA THR A 399 -8.80 -19.25 -21.43
C THR A 399 -8.32 -18.27 -20.37
N ARG A 400 -7.17 -17.63 -20.59
CA ARG A 400 -6.68 -16.57 -19.71
C ARG A 400 -7.69 -15.43 -19.55
N ALA A 401 -8.21 -14.88 -20.64
CA ALA A 401 -9.19 -13.78 -20.59
C ALA A 401 -10.48 -14.19 -19.85
N LYS A 402 -10.96 -15.42 -20.07
CA LYS A 402 -12.11 -15.99 -19.36
C LYS A 402 -11.85 -16.04 -17.86
N TRP A 403 -10.72 -16.58 -17.43
CA TRP A 403 -10.39 -16.69 -16.01
C TRP A 403 -10.15 -15.35 -15.33
N ILE A 404 -9.50 -14.40 -15.99
CA ILE A 404 -9.37 -13.03 -15.48
C ILE A 404 -10.75 -12.43 -15.17
N ARG A 405 -11.73 -12.62 -16.06
CA ARG A 405 -13.10 -12.12 -15.86
C ARG A 405 -13.80 -12.79 -14.67
N TRP A 406 -13.71 -14.11 -14.57
CA TRP A 406 -14.33 -14.86 -13.46
C TRP A 406 -13.68 -14.55 -12.11
N LEU A 407 -12.34 -14.54 -12.06
CA LEU A 407 -11.60 -14.19 -10.85
C LEU A 407 -11.84 -12.74 -10.44
N GLY A 408 -11.93 -11.82 -11.41
CA GLY A 408 -12.28 -10.41 -11.15
C GLY A 408 -13.67 -10.24 -10.53
N GLY A 409 -14.63 -11.11 -10.87
CA GLY A 409 -15.94 -11.16 -10.21
C GLY A 409 -15.95 -11.89 -8.88
N PHE A 410 -15.07 -12.88 -8.69
CA PHE A 410 -15.04 -13.72 -7.50
C PHE A 410 -14.24 -13.11 -6.34
N PHE A 411 -13.05 -12.59 -6.61
CA PHE A 411 -12.13 -12.09 -5.58
C PHE A 411 -12.70 -10.96 -4.70
N PRO A 412 -13.48 -9.98 -5.20
CA PRO A 412 -14.05 -8.97 -4.32
C PRO A 412 -15.03 -9.57 -3.29
N ILE A 413 -15.82 -10.57 -3.70
CA ILE A 413 -16.72 -11.31 -2.80
C ILE A 413 -15.92 -12.12 -1.79
N LEU A 414 -14.83 -12.77 -2.22
CA LEU A 414 -13.92 -13.47 -1.32
C LEU A 414 -13.33 -12.53 -0.26
N CYS A 415 -12.89 -11.32 -0.64
CA CYS A 415 -12.40 -10.33 0.31
C CYS A 415 -13.46 -9.92 1.33
N TRP A 416 -14.72 -9.73 0.90
CA TRP A 416 -15.82 -9.48 1.83
C TRP A 416 -16.03 -10.65 2.80
N ILE A 417 -16.03 -11.90 2.32
CA ILE A 417 -16.14 -13.09 3.18
C ILE A 417 -15.00 -13.13 4.22
N ILE A 418 -13.76 -12.85 3.79
CA ILE A 418 -12.61 -12.79 4.69
C ILE A 418 -12.82 -11.70 5.75
N TYR A 419 -13.31 -10.52 5.37
CA TYR A 419 -13.60 -9.46 6.32
C TYR A 419 -14.66 -9.85 7.35
N VAL A 420 -15.74 -10.51 6.92
CA VAL A 420 -16.78 -11.01 7.84
C VAL A 420 -16.21 -12.04 8.82
N ALA A 421 -15.34 -12.94 8.35
CA ALA A 421 -14.71 -13.95 9.18
C ALA A 421 -13.65 -13.36 10.14
N PHE A 422 -12.90 -12.35 9.68
CA PHE A 422 -11.79 -11.73 10.40
C PHE A 422 -11.85 -10.19 10.30
N PRO A 423 -12.67 -9.52 11.13
CA PRO A 423 -12.86 -8.07 11.08
C PRO A 423 -11.71 -7.30 11.74
N ALA A 424 -10.46 -7.57 11.35
CA ALA A 424 -9.26 -6.94 11.89
C ALA A 424 -8.37 -6.36 10.76
N PRO A 425 -8.77 -5.24 10.12
CA PRO A 425 -8.09 -4.70 8.93
C PRO A 425 -6.59 -4.50 9.10
N ALA A 426 -6.16 -3.90 10.21
CA ALA A 426 -4.74 -3.64 10.47
C ALA A 426 -3.91 -4.93 10.55
N GLN A 427 -4.45 -5.98 11.18
CA GLN A 427 -3.75 -7.27 11.28
C GLN A 427 -3.62 -7.96 9.92
N LEU A 428 -4.69 -7.94 9.11
CA LEU A 428 -4.67 -8.51 7.76
C LEU A 428 -3.64 -7.80 6.86
N VAL A 429 -3.53 -6.47 6.98
CA VAL A 429 -2.49 -5.69 6.30
C VAL A 429 -1.09 -6.11 6.77
N LEU A 430 -0.84 -6.22 8.06
CA LEU A 430 0.47 -6.59 8.60
C LEU A 430 0.90 -8.02 8.22
N ILE A 431 -0.02 -8.99 8.23
CA ILE A 431 0.26 -10.37 7.79
C ILE A 431 0.69 -10.40 6.32
N SER A 432 0.00 -9.65 5.46
CA SER A 432 0.42 -9.48 4.07
C SER A 432 1.79 -8.83 3.98
N GLY A 433 2.11 -7.86 4.83
CA GLY A 433 3.40 -7.18 4.82
C GLY A 433 4.56 -8.08 5.17
N VAL A 434 4.37 -8.98 6.14
CA VAL A 434 5.34 -10.04 6.45
C VAL A 434 5.55 -10.96 5.24
N ALA A 435 4.47 -11.47 4.64
CA ALA A 435 4.55 -12.34 3.47
C ALA A 435 5.24 -11.66 2.26
N GLN A 436 4.96 -10.38 2.04
CA GLN A 436 5.61 -9.58 1.01
C GLN A 436 7.08 -9.33 1.34
N GLY A 437 7.41 -9.01 2.59
CA GLY A 437 8.80 -8.85 3.06
C GLY A 437 9.65 -10.09 2.79
N VAL A 438 9.10 -11.28 3.00
CA VAL A 438 9.76 -12.56 2.66
C VAL A 438 9.98 -12.72 1.16
N MET A 439 9.04 -12.28 0.32
CA MET A 439 9.13 -12.36 -1.14
C MET A 439 10.13 -11.36 -1.74
N LEU A 440 10.34 -10.20 -1.13
CA LEU A 440 11.21 -9.13 -1.65
C LEU A 440 12.63 -9.63 -2.03
N PRO A 441 13.41 -10.30 -1.16
CA PRO A 441 14.73 -10.81 -1.52
C PRO A 441 14.73 -11.69 -2.76
N MET A 442 13.69 -12.51 -2.93
CA MET A 442 13.55 -13.43 -4.05
C MET A 442 13.34 -12.69 -5.36
N LEU A 443 12.49 -11.65 -5.35
CA LEU A 443 12.27 -10.80 -6.52
C LEU A 443 13.51 -9.99 -6.89
N ALA A 444 14.27 -9.53 -5.89
CA ALA A 444 15.54 -8.85 -6.14
C ALA A 444 16.58 -9.78 -6.77
N GLY A 445 16.68 -11.02 -6.28
CA GLY A 445 17.52 -12.07 -6.87
C GLY A 445 17.10 -12.38 -8.31
N ALA A 446 15.80 -12.46 -8.59
CA ALA A 446 15.28 -12.64 -9.94
C ALA A 446 15.63 -11.45 -10.86
N ALA A 447 15.50 -10.21 -10.37
CA ALA A 447 15.87 -9.02 -11.12
C ALA A 447 17.37 -8.99 -11.47
N LEU A 448 18.25 -9.36 -10.52
CA LEU A 448 19.69 -9.53 -10.78
C LEU A 448 19.94 -10.63 -11.82
N TYR A 449 19.27 -11.77 -11.69
CA TYR A 449 19.35 -12.87 -12.66
C TYR A 449 18.97 -12.39 -14.07
N PHE A 450 17.85 -11.67 -14.21
CA PHE A 450 17.43 -11.13 -15.50
C PHE A 450 18.39 -10.09 -16.07
N ARG A 451 18.88 -9.19 -15.22
CA ARG A 451 19.86 -8.15 -15.57
C ARG A 451 21.11 -8.71 -16.21
N TYR A 452 21.62 -9.84 -15.71
CA TYR A 452 22.89 -10.43 -16.16
C TYR A 452 22.73 -11.50 -17.23
N GLN A 453 21.58 -12.16 -17.34
CA GLN A 453 21.38 -13.28 -18.27
C GLN A 453 20.61 -12.92 -19.54
N PHE A 454 19.69 -11.95 -19.49
CA PHE A 454 18.73 -11.71 -20.59
C PHE A 454 18.80 -10.32 -21.21
N VAL A 455 19.54 -9.37 -20.61
CA VAL A 455 19.62 -8.00 -21.16
C VAL A 455 20.64 -7.92 -22.29
N SER A 456 20.17 -7.63 -23.50
CA SER A 456 20.99 -7.42 -24.69
C SER A 456 21.81 -6.12 -24.62
N GLU A 457 22.93 -6.09 -25.35
CA GLU A 457 23.90 -4.99 -25.32
C GLU A 457 23.29 -3.59 -25.56
N PRO A 458 22.34 -3.39 -26.51
CA PRO A 458 21.76 -2.07 -26.77
C PRO A 458 20.94 -1.50 -25.60
N LEU A 459 20.43 -2.36 -24.72
CA LEU A 459 19.58 -1.99 -23.59
C LEU A 459 20.28 -2.15 -22.24
N ARG A 460 21.56 -2.51 -22.24
CA ARG A 460 22.35 -2.80 -21.05
C ARG A 460 22.60 -1.51 -20.25
N PRO A 461 22.10 -1.41 -19.00
CA PRO A 461 22.42 -0.31 -18.12
C PRO A 461 23.92 -0.17 -17.82
N GLY A 462 24.33 1.03 -17.39
CA GLY A 462 25.70 1.31 -16.96
C GLY A 462 26.01 0.81 -15.54
N ARG A 463 27.29 0.89 -15.15
CA ARG A 463 27.78 0.36 -13.85
C ARG A 463 27.12 0.99 -12.61
N LEU A 464 26.75 2.26 -12.68
CA LEU A 464 26.03 2.92 -11.58
C LEU A 464 24.67 2.26 -11.33
N TRP A 465 23.98 1.88 -12.41
CA TRP A 465 22.71 1.17 -12.30
C TRP A 465 22.87 -0.20 -11.65
N ASP A 466 23.93 -0.93 -12.03
CA ASP A 466 24.25 -2.22 -11.43
C ASP A 466 24.54 -2.08 -9.93
N ALA A 467 25.31 -1.06 -9.53
CA ALA A 467 25.56 -0.77 -8.13
C ALA A 467 24.25 -0.48 -7.36
N MET A 468 23.35 0.33 -7.91
CA MET A 468 22.07 0.63 -7.27
C MET A 468 21.14 -0.59 -7.20
N LEU A 469 21.14 -1.45 -8.22
CA LEU A 469 20.38 -2.70 -8.22
C LEU A 469 20.91 -3.68 -7.15
N TRP A 470 22.23 -3.76 -6.96
CA TRP A 470 22.82 -4.55 -5.88
C TRP A 470 22.50 -3.99 -4.50
N ILE A 471 22.50 -2.66 -4.33
CA ILE A 471 22.07 -2.01 -3.08
C ILE A 471 20.58 -2.30 -2.82
N SER A 472 19.74 -2.26 -3.86
CA SER A 472 18.33 -2.67 -3.78
C SER A 472 18.18 -4.10 -3.30
N ALA A 473 18.91 -5.03 -3.91
CA ALA A 473 18.89 -6.42 -3.52
C ALA A 473 19.39 -6.66 -2.10
N ALA A 474 20.45 -5.96 -1.67
CA ALA A 474 20.94 -6.02 -0.30
C ALA A 474 19.92 -5.48 0.70
N ALA A 475 19.29 -4.34 0.43
CA ALA A 475 18.26 -3.76 1.30
C ALA A 475 17.02 -4.69 1.41
N MET A 476 16.58 -5.26 0.29
CA MET A 476 15.48 -6.23 0.24
C MET A 476 15.84 -7.53 0.96
N LEU A 477 17.09 -7.99 0.86
CA LEU A 477 17.59 -9.16 1.58
C LEU A 477 17.62 -8.93 3.09
N VAL A 478 18.18 -7.81 3.55
CA VAL A 478 18.27 -7.47 4.98
C VAL A 478 16.87 -7.38 5.59
N THR A 479 15.96 -6.67 4.92
CA THR A 479 14.58 -6.48 5.40
C THR A 479 13.79 -7.79 5.38
N GLY A 480 13.90 -8.60 4.33
CA GLY A 480 13.24 -9.90 4.27
C GLY A 480 13.80 -10.92 5.27
N ALA A 481 15.12 -11.00 5.41
CA ALA A 481 15.76 -11.86 6.40
C ALA A 481 15.36 -11.48 7.83
N TRP A 482 15.38 -10.19 8.15
CA TRP A 482 14.95 -9.71 9.46
C TRP A 482 13.47 -9.97 9.70
N THR A 483 12.62 -9.79 8.69
CA THR A 483 11.19 -10.09 8.78
C THR A 483 10.97 -11.53 9.26
N VAL A 484 11.74 -12.50 8.73
CA VAL A 484 11.70 -13.89 9.20
C VAL A 484 12.22 -14.04 10.62
N VAL A 485 13.41 -13.49 10.91
CA VAL A 485 14.05 -13.62 12.23
C VAL A 485 13.17 -13.04 13.34
N SER A 486 12.51 -11.90 13.10
CA SER A 486 11.66 -11.24 14.11
C SER A 486 10.40 -12.00 14.50
N GLN A 487 10.06 -13.09 13.80
CA GLN A 487 8.90 -13.95 14.10
C GLN A 487 9.27 -15.12 15.04
N PHE A 488 10.56 -15.37 15.24
CA PHE A 488 11.10 -16.39 16.14
C PHE A 488 11.82 -15.73 17.32
#